data_AF-A0A380FFS9-F1
#
_entry.id   AF-A0A380FFS9-F1
#
_cell.length_a   1.000
_cell.length_b   1.000
_cell.length_c   1.000
_cell.angle_alpha   90.00
_cell.angle_beta   90.00
_cell.angle_gamma   90.00
#
_symmetry.space_group_name_H-M   'P 1'
#
loop_
_entity.id
_entity.type
_entity.pdbx_description
1 polymer ?
#
loop_
_entity_poly.entity_id
_entity_poly.type
_entity_poly.pdbx_seq_one_letter_code
_entity_poly.pdbx_strand_id
1 'polypeptide(L)' 'MNVGIKGFGAYAPENVVDNAYFETFLETSDEWISKMTGIKERRWG' A
#
# COMPACT_ATOMS: atom_id res chain seq x y z
N MET A 1 0.37 -27.88 -26.19
CA MET A 1 -0.34 -26.60 -26.32
C MET A 1 0.04 -25.77 -25.11
N ASN A 2 0.68 -24.62 -25.30
CA ASN A 2 1.15 -23.79 -24.19
C ASN A 2 0.22 -22.60 -24.02
N VAL A 3 -0.28 -22.42 -22.81
CA VAL A 3 -1.16 -21.32 -22.41
C VAL A 3 -0.32 -20.31 -21.64
N GLY A 4 -0.56 -19.03 -21.89
CA GLY A 4 0.11 -17.92 -21.22
C GLY A 4 -0.76 -16.68 -21.21
N ILE A 5 -0.35 -15.70 -20.41
CA ILE A 5 -1.06 -14.43 -20.27
C ILE A 5 -0.87 -13.63 -21.57
N LYS A 6 -1.97 -13.34 -22.26
CA LYS A 6 -1.99 -12.54 -23.50
C LYS A 6 -2.02 -11.02 -23.24
N GLY A 7 -2.35 -10.60 -22.02
CA GLY A 7 -2.36 -9.20 -21.61
C GLY A 7 -2.62 -9.05 -20.11
N PHE A 8 -2.08 -7.99 -19.52
CA PHE A 8 -2.24 -7.62 -18.11
C PHE A 8 -2.32 -6.09 -17.98
N GLY A 9 -3.11 -5.62 -17.03
CA GLY A 9 -3.22 -4.20 -16.68
C GLY A 9 -3.50 -4.03 -15.19
N ALA A 10 -2.99 -2.95 -14.61
CA ALA A 10 -3.21 -2.58 -13.22
C ALA A 10 -3.30 -1.05 -13.10
N TYR A 11 -4.08 -0.58 -12.13
CA TYR A 11 -4.21 0.83 -11.78
C TYR A 11 -4.25 0.97 -10.27
N ALA A 12 -3.63 2.03 -9.75
CA ALA A 12 -3.76 2.44 -8.37
C ALA A 12 -4.11 3.93 -8.33
N PRO A 13 -5.00 4.37 -7.41
CA PRO A 13 -5.38 5.77 -7.25
C PRO A 13 -4.19 6.72 -7.01
N GLU A 14 -4.38 8.00 -7.32
CA GLU A 14 -3.33 9.01 -7.18
C GLU A 14 -3.03 9.37 -5.72
N ASN A 15 -4.03 9.36 -4.85
CA ASN A 15 -3.87 9.78 -3.46
C ASN A 15 -3.06 8.74 -2.67
N VAL A 16 -1.89 9.16 -2.21
CA VAL A 16 -0.93 8.37 -1.45
C VAL A 16 -1.06 8.68 0.02
N VAL A 17 -1.29 7.64 0.82
CA VAL A 17 -1.39 7.73 2.28
C VAL A 17 -0.23 6.99 2.88
N ASP A 18 0.64 7.73 3.56
CA ASP A 18 1.78 7.21 4.29
C ASP A 18 1.36 6.62 5.64
N ASN A 19 2.30 5.97 6.32
CA ASN A 19 2.08 5.49 7.68
C ASN A 19 1.92 6.65 8.69
N ALA A 20 2.59 7.78 8.46
CA ALA A 20 2.57 8.94 9.33
C ALA A 20 1.17 9.55 9.46
N TYR A 21 0.34 9.46 8.42
CA TYR A 21 -1.06 9.85 8.45
C TYR A 21 -1.81 9.21 9.63
N PHE A 22 -1.58 7.92 9.90
CA PHE A 22 -2.26 7.19 10.97
C PHE A 22 -1.78 7.60 12.37
N GLU A 23 -0.55 8.10 12.50
CA GLU A 23 -0.03 8.61 13.77
C GLU A 23 -0.81 9.84 14.26
N THR A 24 -1.51 10.54 13.36
CA THR A 24 -2.27 11.74 13.71
C THR A 24 -3.57 11.45 14.47
N PHE A 25 -4.09 10.22 14.43
CA PHE A 25 -5.35 9.83 15.07
C PHE A 25 -5.34 8.44 15.72
N LEU A 26 -4.25 7.66 15.61
CA LEU A 26 -4.06 6.38 16.27
C LEU A 26 -2.70 6.35 17.01
N GLU A 27 -2.63 5.57 18.08
CA GLU A 27 -1.38 5.27 18.76
C GLU A 27 -0.59 4.22 17.95
N THR A 28 0.09 4.69 16.91
CA THR A 28 0.92 3.86 16.02
C THR A 28 2.18 4.63 15.60
N SER A 29 3.07 3.96 14.87
CA SER A 29 4.27 4.57 14.30
C SER A 29 4.64 3.91 12.97
N ASP A 30 5.33 4.65 12.10
CA ASP A 30 5.89 4.09 10.87
C ASP A 30 6.75 2.86 11.14
N GLU A 31 7.56 2.87 12.20
CA GLU A 31 8.39 1.73 12.59
C GLU A 31 7.54 0.50 12.92
N TRP A 32 6.50 0.67 13.74
CA TRP A 32 5.63 -0.44 14.13
C TRP A 32 4.86 -1.01 12.92
N ILE A 33 4.25 -0.15 12.10
CA ILE A 33 3.48 -0.57 10.91
C ILE A 33 4.39 -1.29 9.92
N SER A 34 5.57 -0.73 9.66
CA SER A 34 6.55 -1.32 8.75
C SER A 34 7.06 -2.67 9.22
N LYS A 35 7.36 -2.80 10.52
CA LYS A 35 7.90 -4.04 11.09
C LYS A 35 6.84 -5.16 11.11
N MET A 36 5.59 -4.82 11.39
CA MET A 36 4.52 -5.80 11.54
C MET A 36 3.88 -6.20 10.20
N THR A 37 3.82 -5.27 9.23
CA THR A 37 3.07 -5.48 7.98
C THR A 37 3.92 -5.35 6.72
N GLY A 38 5.10 -4.74 6.80
CA GLY A 38 5.92 -4.39 5.64
C GLY A 38 5.38 -3.20 4.82
N ILE A 39 4.27 -2.60 5.22
CA ILE A 39 3.63 -1.52 4.46
C ILE A 39 4.26 -0.18 4.85
N LYS A 40 4.59 0.64 3.84
CA LYS A 40 5.09 2.02 3.98
C LYS A 40 4.09 3.07 3.53
N GLU A 41 3.36 2.78 2.46
CA GLU A 41 2.33 3.64 1.90
C GLU A 41 1.22 2.80 1.27
N ARG A 42 0.08 3.42 1.03
CA ARG A 42 -1.06 2.84 0.31
C ARG A 42 -1.77 3.89 -0.53
N ARG A 43 -2.46 3.45 -1.58
CA ARG A 43 -3.24 4.33 -2.45
C ARG A 43 -4.72 4.27 -2.07
N TRP A 44 -5.31 5.42 -1.77
CA TRP A 44 -6.74 5.58 -1.51
C TRP A 44 -7.39 6.34 -2.66
N GLY A 45 -8.63 6.03 -3.00
CA GLY A 45 -9.39 6.67 -4.07
C GLY A 45 -10.87 6.63 -3.76
#